data_AF-A0A954U7W3-F1
#
_entry.id   AF-A0A954U7W3-F1
#
_cell.length_a   1.000
_cell.length_b   1.000
_cell.length_c   1.000
_cell.angle_alpha   90.00
_cell.angle_beta   90.00
_cell.angle_gamma   90.00
#
_symmetry.space_group_name_H-M   'P 1'
#
loop_
_entity.id
_entity.type
_entity.pdbx_description
1 polymer ?
#
loop_
_entity_poly.entity_id
_entity_poly.type
_entity_poly.pdbx_seq_one_letter_code
_entity_poly.pdbx_strand_id
1 'polypeptide(L)'
;MQIRFLQSLLLMAGIATWMPASVWAQEPAASKATQPNSSASKLNILLVAGGCCHDYPTQTKLLKEGIEQRIDAEVTVVLNLSTSTETTFEIYDSDDWAEGYDVVIHDECSSSVTDQPYVARILNAHRNGTPAVNLHCAMHSYRWGNFREPV
;
A
#
# COMPACT_ATOMS: atom_id res chain seq x y z
N MET A 1 -72.04 -26.22 7.40
CA MET A 1 -71.13 -26.71 6.35
C MET A 1 -69.75 -26.91 6.98
N GLN A 2 -69.61 -27.93 7.84
CA GLN A 2 -68.90 -29.19 7.55
C GLN A 2 -67.58 -29.00 6.80
N ILE A 3 -66.47 -28.83 7.55
CA ILE A 3 -65.21 -29.55 7.31
C ILE A 3 -64.60 -29.89 8.68
N ARG A 4 -64.74 -31.16 9.05
CA ARG A 4 -63.91 -31.85 10.06
C ARG A 4 -62.58 -32.22 9.40
N PHE A 5 -61.52 -32.39 10.18
CA PHE A 5 -60.48 -33.45 10.11
C PHE A 5 -59.29 -32.96 10.95
N LEU A 6 -59.32 -33.30 12.24
CA LEU A 6 -58.53 -34.38 12.85
C LEU A 6 -57.04 -34.09 12.88
N GLN A 7 -56.57 -33.86 14.11
CA GLN A 7 -55.19 -33.97 14.55
C GLN A 7 -54.64 -35.34 14.11
N SER A 8 -53.59 -35.33 13.28
CA SER A 8 -52.70 -36.47 13.11
C SER A 8 -51.42 -36.20 13.88
N LEU A 9 -51.25 -37.00 14.93
CA LEU A 9 -50.01 -37.27 15.62
C LEU A 9 -48.96 -37.72 14.57
N LEU A 10 -47.83 -37.02 14.48
CA LEU A 10 -46.64 -37.59 13.85
C LEU A 10 -45.49 -37.53 14.86
N LEU A 11 -45.00 -38.73 15.20
CA LEU A 11 -43.83 -38.97 16.02
C LEU A 11 -42.64 -38.17 15.48
N MET A 12 -42.06 -37.30 16.30
CA MET A 12 -40.66 -36.91 16.13
C MET A 12 -39.84 -37.74 17.11
N ALA A 13 -39.31 -38.83 16.57
CA ALA A 13 -38.30 -39.66 17.21
C ALA A 13 -37.12 -38.78 17.64
N GLY A 14 -36.77 -38.88 18.92
CA GLY A 14 -35.56 -38.29 19.44
C GLY A 14 -34.34 -38.87 18.73
N ILE A 15 -33.54 -37.99 18.14
CA ILE A 15 -32.15 -38.28 17.81
C ILE A 15 -31.33 -37.39 18.73
N ALA A 16 -31.04 -37.91 19.92
CA ALA A 16 -29.95 -37.40 20.73
C ALA A 16 -28.66 -37.75 20.00
N THR A 17 -28.22 -36.90 19.08
CA THR A 17 -26.88 -37.00 18.51
C THR A 17 -25.89 -36.62 19.60
N TRP A 18 -25.27 -37.64 20.18
CA TRP A 18 -24.08 -37.55 21.00
C TRP A 18 -22.97 -36.92 20.15
N MET A 19 -22.76 -35.60 20.25
CA MET A 19 -21.56 -34.97 19.71
C MET A 19 -20.41 -35.24 20.69
N PRO A 20 -19.32 -35.90 20.27
CA PRO A 20 -18.15 -36.01 21.11
C PRO A 20 -17.57 -34.61 21.34
N ALA A 21 -17.23 -34.29 22.58
CA ALA A 21 -16.72 -32.99 23.04
C ALA A 21 -15.34 -32.61 22.48
N SER A 22 -14.87 -33.27 21.42
CA SER A 22 -13.51 -33.15 20.87
C SER A 22 -13.42 -32.27 19.61
N VAL A 23 -14.51 -31.61 19.18
CA VAL A 23 -14.50 -30.72 18.00
C VAL A 23 -14.36 -29.23 18.40
N TRP A 24 -13.59 -28.93 19.46
CA TRP A 24 -13.27 -27.55 19.87
C TRP A 24 -11.79 -27.32 20.17
N ALA A 25 -10.89 -28.18 19.66
CA ALA A 25 -9.45 -27.98 19.81
C ALA A 25 -8.68 -28.44 18.57
N GLN A 26 -8.80 -27.71 17.47
CA GLN A 26 -7.68 -27.56 16.55
C GLN A 26 -7.19 -26.12 16.70
N GLU A 27 -6.16 -25.91 17.54
CA GLU A 27 -5.34 -24.72 17.43
C GLU A 27 -4.80 -24.65 15.99
N PRO A 28 -4.87 -23.50 15.30
CA PRO A 28 -4.20 -23.36 14.03
C PRO A 28 -2.72 -23.64 14.27
N ALA A 29 -2.16 -24.61 13.54
CA ALA A 29 -0.73 -24.88 13.58
C ALA A 29 0.00 -23.55 13.34
N ALA A 30 0.81 -23.14 14.32
CA ALA A 30 1.63 -21.94 14.20
C ALA A 30 2.43 -22.05 12.89
N SER A 31 2.09 -21.19 11.93
CA SER A 31 2.90 -21.02 10.72
C SER A 31 4.30 -20.70 11.19
N LYS A 32 5.25 -21.59 10.88
CA LYS A 32 6.66 -21.39 11.17
C LYS A 32 7.09 -20.19 10.34
N ALA A 33 7.11 -19.02 10.96
CA ALA A 33 7.57 -17.79 10.33
C ALA A 33 8.98 -18.06 9.78
N THR A 34 9.09 -18.11 8.45
CA THR A 34 10.37 -18.11 7.76
C THR A 34 11.13 -16.87 8.23
N GLN A 35 12.16 -17.08 9.03
CA GLN A 35 13.09 -16.01 9.38
C GLN A 35 13.77 -15.57 8.09
N PRO A 36 13.76 -14.28 7.72
CA PRO A 36 14.50 -13.82 6.56
C PRO A 36 15.99 -14.11 6.78
N ASN A 37 16.61 -14.79 5.83
CA ASN A 37 18.05 -15.04 5.80
C ASN A 37 18.77 -13.67 5.79
N SER A 38 19.35 -13.29 6.94
CA SER A 38 20.02 -12.01 7.13
C SER A 38 21.46 -12.04 6.62
N SER A 39 21.62 -12.17 5.30
CA SER A 39 22.78 -11.59 4.61
C SER A 39 22.33 -10.46 3.67
N ALA A 40 21.21 -9.81 4.00
CA ALA A 40 20.60 -8.79 3.17
C ALA A 40 21.54 -7.59 3.05
N SER A 41 21.87 -7.21 1.81
CA SER A 41 22.48 -5.92 1.54
C SER A 41 21.61 -4.79 2.08
N LYS A 42 22.25 -3.68 2.44
CA LYS A 42 21.57 -2.44 2.81
C LYS A 42 20.48 -2.10 1.79
N LEU A 43 19.30 -1.70 2.27
CA LEU A 43 18.17 -1.30 1.43
C LEU A 43 18.44 0.06 0.78
N ASN A 44 18.29 0.16 -0.54
CA ASN A 44 18.39 1.41 -1.27
C ASN A 44 16.98 2.02 -1.40
N ILE A 45 16.78 3.20 -0.81
CA ILE A 45 15.47 3.87 -0.76
C ILE A 45 15.57 5.19 -1.51
N LEU A 46 14.60 5.45 -2.39
CA LEU A 46 14.44 6.76 -3.01
C LEU A 46 13.31 7.52 -2.30
N LEU A 47 13.59 8.73 -1.80
CA LEU A 47 12.59 9.65 -1.25
C LEU A 47 12.41 10.84 -2.19
N VAL A 48 11.24 10.95 -2.80
CA VAL A 48 10.86 12.10 -3.65
C VAL A 48 9.92 13.00 -2.85
N ALA A 49 10.26 14.29 -2.74
CA ALA A 49 9.51 15.23 -1.90
C ALA A 49 9.50 16.66 -2.47
N GLY A 50 8.39 17.39 -2.28
CA GLY A 50 8.25 18.76 -2.77
C GLY A 50 6.80 19.16 -3.02
N GLY A 51 6.52 20.44 -3.30
CA GLY A 51 5.17 20.95 -3.55
C GLY A 51 4.64 21.92 -2.50
N CYS A 52 3.33 22.21 -2.57
CA CYS A 52 2.72 23.35 -1.88
C CYS A 52 2.64 23.33 -0.36
N CYS A 53 2.44 22.16 0.22
CA CYS A 53 1.54 22.09 1.36
C CYS A 53 2.22 21.68 2.68
N HIS A 54 3.51 21.37 2.63
CA HIS A 54 4.29 20.92 3.77
C HIS A 54 5.72 21.47 3.76
N ASP A 55 6.40 21.37 4.90
CA ASP A 55 7.83 21.68 5.04
C ASP A 55 8.69 20.48 4.60
N TYR A 56 8.70 20.22 3.29
CA TYR A 56 9.50 19.14 2.70
C TYR A 56 11.01 19.24 2.97
N PRO A 57 11.64 20.44 2.99
CA PRO A 57 13.04 20.56 3.36
C PRO A 57 13.36 20.02 4.76
N THR A 58 12.47 20.21 5.73
CA THR A 58 12.63 19.63 7.07
C THR A 58 12.21 18.16 7.10
N GLN A 59 11.07 17.81 6.50
CA GLN A 59 10.55 16.43 6.52
C GLN A 59 11.54 15.44 5.91
N THR A 60 12.14 15.76 4.76
CA THR A 60 13.12 14.87 4.10
C THR A 60 14.33 14.55 4.98
N LYS A 61 14.83 15.53 5.75
CA LYS A 61 15.94 15.32 6.70
C LYS A 61 15.53 14.37 7.82
N LEU A 62 14.37 14.62 8.43
CA LEU A 62 13.84 13.80 9.51
C LEU A 62 13.52 12.37 9.06
N LEU A 63 12.95 12.21 7.87
CA LEU A 63 12.65 10.91 7.29
C LEU A 63 13.93 10.13 6.98
N LYS A 64 14.89 10.73 6.27
CA LYS A 64 16.18 10.10 5.97
C LYS A 64 16.89 9.66 7.26
N GLU A 65 17.10 10.59 8.19
CA GLU A 65 17.77 10.29 9.47
C GLU A 65 17.02 9.21 10.23
N GLY A 66 15.68 9.34 10.34
CA GLY A 66 14.85 8.43 11.09
C GLY A 66 14.85 7.00 10.53
N ILE A 67 14.83 6.86 9.21
CA ILE A 67 14.85 5.57 8.50
C ILE A 67 16.21 4.91 8.66
N GLU A 68 17.30 5.61 8.33
CA GLU A 68 18.66 5.06 8.36
C GLU A 68 19.12 4.69 9.78
N GLN A 69 18.55 5.31 10.82
CA GLN A 69 18.80 4.93 12.21
C GLN A 69 18.05 3.66 12.66
N ARG A 70 16.95 3.29 11.99
CA ARG A 70 16.03 2.22 12.42
C ARG A 70 16.18 0.93 11.62
N ILE A 71 16.60 1.04 10.37
CA ILE A 71 16.80 -0.10 9.47
C ILE A 71 18.12 0.07 8.71
N ASP A 72 18.73 -1.03 8.27
CA ASP A 72 19.93 -0.99 7.44
C ASP A 72 19.55 -0.53 6.02
N ALA A 73 19.54 0.79 5.82
CA ALA A 73 19.15 1.44 4.59
C ALA A 73 20.09 2.60 4.21
N GLU A 74 20.02 3.01 2.95
CA GLU A 74 20.55 4.24 2.39
C GLU A 74 19.43 4.94 1.64
N VAL A 75 19.09 6.16 2.08
CA VAL A 75 18.02 6.98 1.52
C VAL A 75 18.62 8.04 0.62
N THR A 76 18.34 7.96 -0.67
CA THR A 76 18.59 9.04 -1.63
C THR A 76 17.41 9.99 -1.63
N VAL A 77 17.66 11.31 -1.53
CA VAL A 77 16.60 12.33 -1.49
C VAL A 77 16.59 13.13 -2.79
N VAL A 78 15.42 13.19 -3.42
CA VAL A 78 15.10 14.11 -4.52
C VAL A 78 14.11 15.15 -3.98
N LEU A 79 14.59 16.38 -3.81
CA LEU A 79 13.81 17.47 -3.25
C LEU A 79 13.58 18.56 -4.29
N ASN A 80 12.32 18.92 -4.54
CA ASN A 80 11.96 20.14 -5.25
C ASN A 80 11.42 21.18 -4.25
N LEU A 81 12.02 22.38 -4.25
CA LEU A 81 11.67 23.48 -3.34
C LEU A 81 10.46 24.31 -3.80
N SER A 82 9.89 24.01 -4.96
CA SER A 82 8.66 24.64 -5.43
C SER A 82 7.53 24.43 -4.42
N THR A 83 6.81 25.51 -4.10
CA THR A 83 5.60 25.52 -3.28
C THR A 83 4.33 25.53 -4.11
N SER A 84 4.42 25.13 -5.39
CA SER A 84 3.26 25.00 -6.27
C SER A 84 2.59 23.63 -6.13
N THR A 85 1.31 23.54 -6.55
CA THR A 85 0.62 22.27 -6.81
C THR A 85 0.98 21.68 -8.17
N GLU A 86 1.70 22.43 -9.01
CA GLU A 86 2.18 22.04 -10.34
C GLU A 86 3.64 21.53 -10.32
N THR A 87 4.19 21.28 -9.13
CA THR A 87 5.59 20.85 -8.98
C THR A 87 5.86 19.53 -9.71
N THR A 88 6.90 19.51 -10.53
CA THR A 88 7.41 18.32 -11.22
C THR A 88 8.84 17.98 -10.78
N PHE A 89 9.35 16.83 -11.22
CA PHE A 89 10.63 16.27 -10.81
C PHE A 89 11.35 15.71 -12.02
N GLU A 90 12.56 16.22 -12.28
CA GLU A 90 13.38 15.83 -13.43
C GLU A 90 13.75 14.34 -13.41
N ILE A 91 13.83 13.71 -12.23
CA ILE A 91 14.11 12.27 -12.13
C ILE A 91 13.08 11.42 -12.91
N TYR A 92 11.82 11.85 -12.98
CA TYR A 92 10.77 11.14 -13.71
C TYR A 92 10.81 11.37 -15.23
N ASP A 93 11.79 12.13 -15.74
CA ASP A 93 11.99 12.26 -17.18
C ASP A 93 12.68 11.04 -17.80
N SER A 94 13.25 10.16 -16.96
CA SER A 94 13.80 8.87 -17.38
C SER A 94 12.82 7.72 -17.15
N ASP A 95 12.87 6.68 -17.99
CA ASP A 95 12.05 5.47 -17.83
C ASP A 95 12.64 4.49 -16.80
N ASP A 96 13.93 4.60 -16.48
CA ASP A 96 14.69 3.80 -15.51
C ASP A 96 14.88 4.51 -14.15
N TRP A 97 14.10 5.57 -13.89
CA TRP A 97 14.26 6.46 -12.74
C TRP A 97 14.26 5.76 -11.37
N ALA A 98 13.63 4.59 -11.28
CA ALA A 98 13.51 3.79 -10.06
C ALA A 98 14.49 2.60 -10.00
N GLU A 99 15.32 2.39 -11.04
CA GLU A 99 16.22 1.23 -11.09
C GLU A 99 17.25 1.27 -9.94
N GLY A 100 17.50 0.11 -9.33
CA GLY A 100 18.43 -0.03 -8.22
C GLY A 100 17.87 0.35 -6.84
N TYR A 101 16.64 0.89 -6.77
CA TYR A 101 15.95 1.13 -5.49
C TYR A 101 15.04 -0.03 -5.10
N ASP A 102 15.13 -0.44 -3.85
CA ASP A 102 14.28 -1.49 -3.26
C ASP A 102 12.87 -0.97 -2.95
N VAL A 103 12.71 0.33 -2.69
CA VAL A 103 11.42 0.98 -2.45
C VAL A 103 11.52 2.48 -2.72
N VAL A 104 10.45 3.07 -3.24
CA VAL A 104 10.29 4.51 -3.40
C VAL A 104 9.30 5.03 -2.36
N ILE A 105 9.70 6.08 -1.63
CA ILE A 105 8.83 6.87 -0.76
C ILE A 105 8.43 8.12 -1.53
N HIS A 106 7.15 8.24 -1.80
CA HIS A 106 6.54 9.41 -2.39
C HIS A 106 6.00 10.32 -1.29
N ASP A 107 6.54 11.52 -1.19
CA ASP A 107 6.12 12.59 -0.30
C ASP A 107 5.83 13.88 -1.09
N GLU A 108 5.76 13.81 -2.42
CA GLU A 108 5.50 14.97 -3.27
C GLU A 108 4.02 15.38 -3.35
N CYS A 109 3.73 16.68 -3.41
CA CYS A 109 2.39 17.22 -3.67
C CYS A 109 2.33 17.91 -5.04
N SER A 110 1.99 17.12 -6.05
CA SER A 110 1.86 17.52 -7.46
C SER A 110 0.40 17.50 -7.90
N SER A 111 -0.50 17.97 -7.02
CA SER A 111 -1.96 17.76 -7.16
C SER A 111 -2.64 18.42 -8.37
N SER A 112 -1.96 19.36 -9.03
CA SER A 112 -2.42 20.02 -10.27
C SER A 112 -1.71 19.51 -11.52
N VAL A 113 -0.72 18.61 -11.38
CA VAL A 113 -0.06 17.98 -12.53
C VAL A 113 -1.02 16.98 -13.17
N THR A 114 -1.36 17.22 -14.43
CA THR A 114 -2.30 16.40 -15.21
C THR A 114 -1.70 15.86 -16.51
N ASP A 115 -0.39 16.07 -16.71
CA ASP A 115 0.34 15.56 -17.86
C ASP A 115 0.37 14.02 -17.84
N GLN A 116 -0.31 13.40 -18.81
CA GLN A 116 -0.51 11.95 -18.82
C GLN A 116 0.81 11.18 -19.00
N PRO A 117 1.71 11.55 -19.93
CA PRO A 117 3.01 10.87 -20.07
C PRO A 117 3.83 10.91 -18.77
N TYR A 118 3.89 12.05 -18.10
CA TYR A 118 4.58 12.20 -16.82
C TYR A 118 3.99 11.29 -15.74
N VAL A 119 2.67 11.33 -15.53
CA VAL A 119 2.03 10.45 -14.52
C VAL A 119 2.16 8.97 -14.90
N ALA A 120 2.03 8.63 -16.18
CA ALA A 120 2.18 7.26 -16.66
C ALA A 120 3.58 6.69 -16.40
N ARG A 121 4.65 7.48 -16.56
CA ARG A 121 6.02 7.03 -16.23
C ARG A 121 6.18 6.67 -14.76
N ILE A 122 5.60 7.46 -13.85
CA ILE A 122 5.61 7.15 -12.41
C ILE A 122 4.84 5.86 -12.13
N LEU A 123 3.60 5.76 -12.64
CA LEU A 123 2.76 4.59 -12.42
C LEU A 123 3.36 3.31 -13.02
N ASN A 124 4.01 3.40 -14.17
CA ASN A 124 4.60 2.25 -14.85
C ASN A 124 5.71 1.59 -14.04
N ALA A 125 6.56 2.35 -13.36
CA ALA A 125 7.59 1.77 -12.49
C ALA A 125 6.97 0.85 -11.42
N HIS A 126 5.91 1.30 -10.77
CA HIS A 126 5.24 0.53 -9.72
C HIS A 126 4.39 -0.63 -10.26
N ARG A 127 3.74 -0.45 -11.41
CA ARG A 127 3.06 -1.56 -12.12
C ARG A 127 4.04 -2.65 -12.55
N ASN A 128 5.29 -2.27 -12.84
CA ASN A 128 6.37 -3.18 -13.19
C ASN A 128 7.07 -3.80 -11.96
N GLY A 129 6.61 -3.49 -10.75
CA GLY A 129 6.99 -4.20 -9.53
C GLY A 129 7.83 -3.40 -8.53
N THR A 130 8.21 -2.14 -8.83
CA THR A 130 8.89 -1.30 -7.84
C THR A 130 7.95 -1.03 -6.65
N PRO A 131 8.33 -1.34 -5.41
CA PRO A 131 7.52 -1.04 -4.24
C PRO A 131 7.38 0.48 -3.99
N ALA A 132 6.21 0.92 -3.51
CA ALA A 132 5.92 2.31 -3.19
C ALA A 132 5.37 2.49 -1.77
N VAL A 133 5.73 3.60 -1.14
CA VAL A 133 5.09 4.13 0.07
C VAL A 133 4.63 5.56 -0.21
N ASN A 134 3.33 5.80 -0.22
CA ASN A 134 2.77 7.13 -0.48
C ASN A 134 2.39 7.82 0.83
N LEU A 135 3.03 8.96 1.10
CA LEU A 135 2.81 9.75 2.30
C LEU A 135 1.81 10.86 2.02
N HIS A 136 0.68 10.83 2.72
CA HIS A 136 -0.29 11.92 2.81
C HIS A 136 -0.57 12.65 1.48
N CYS A 137 0.10 13.78 1.22
CA CYS A 137 -0.11 14.60 0.02
C CYS A 137 0.25 13.89 -1.29
N ALA A 138 1.15 12.91 -1.28
CA ALA A 138 1.49 12.11 -2.45
C ALA A 138 0.28 11.45 -3.09
N MET A 139 -0.73 11.09 -2.30
CA MET A 139 -1.97 10.50 -2.82
C MET A 139 -2.73 11.45 -3.77
N HIS A 140 -2.44 12.75 -3.75
CA HIS A 140 -3.05 13.71 -4.64
C HIS A 140 -2.35 13.82 -6.01
N SER A 141 -1.18 13.21 -6.22
CA SER A 141 -0.26 13.51 -7.33
C SER A 141 -0.47 12.68 -8.61
N TYR A 142 -1.29 11.61 -8.58
CA TYR A 142 -1.37 10.63 -9.68
C TYR A 142 -2.76 10.54 -10.33
N ARG A 143 -3.50 11.65 -10.34
CA ARG A 143 -4.83 11.70 -10.96
C ARG A 143 -4.81 12.56 -12.21
N TRP A 144 -5.38 12.05 -13.29
CA TRP A 144 -5.64 12.80 -14.51
C TRP A 144 -6.93 12.28 -15.16
N GLY A 145 -7.58 13.11 -15.97
CA GLY A 145 -8.80 12.71 -16.67
C GLY A 145 -10.03 12.47 -15.78
N ASN A 146 -10.85 11.49 -16.14
CA ASN A 146 -12.09 11.16 -15.43
C ASN A 146 -11.79 10.31 -14.20
N PHE A 147 -11.99 10.84 -12.99
CA PHE A 147 -11.74 10.13 -11.72
C PHE A 147 -12.56 8.84 -11.52
N ARG A 148 -13.55 8.58 -12.38
CA ARG A 148 -14.34 7.34 -12.37
C ARG A 148 -13.73 6.23 -13.24
N GLU A 149 -12.71 6.55 -14.03
CA GLU A 149 -11.99 5.61 -14.87
C GLU A 149 -10.64 5.29 -14.23
N PRO A 150 -10.15 4.05 -14.34
CA PRO A 150 -8.78 3.71 -13.94
C PRO A 150 -7.77 4.57 -14.70
N VAL A 151 -6.83 5.15 -13.96
CA VAL A 151 -5.56 5.69 -14.50
C VAL A 151 -4.58 4.56 -14.72
#